data_AF-X1I6H8-F1
#
_entry.id   AF-X1I6H8-F1
#
_cell.length_a   1.000
_cell.length_b   1.000
_cell.length_c   1.000
_cell.angle_alpha   90.00
_cell.angle_beta   90.00
_cell.angle_gamma   90.00
#
_symmetry.space_group_name_H-M   'P 1'
#
loop_
_entity.id
_entity.type
_entity.pdbx_description
1 polymer ?
#
loop_
_entity_poly.entity_id
_entity_poly.type
_entity_poly.pdbx_seq_one_letter_code
_entity_poly.pdbx_strand_id
1 'polypeptide(L)'
;MVRRGGQSAANRAFSYSANPHARKHGPAGYANPEQFREWLRDEFAFRCVVCLDREQWIGRIGKFHIDHIRPQATHPQSRLDYDNLVYVCVR
;
A
#
# COMPACT_ATOMS: atom_id res chain seq x y z
N MET A 1 -46.33 13.30 15.70
CA MET A 1 -46.04 12.96 14.29
C MET A 1 -44.53 13.00 14.08
N VAL A 2 -43.85 11.85 14.13
CA VAL A 2 -42.41 11.73 13.81
C VAL A 2 -42.33 11.08 12.44
N ARG A 3 -41.98 11.86 11.41
CA ARG A 3 -41.68 11.30 10.08
C ARG A 3 -40.32 10.61 10.16
N ARG A 4 -40.34 9.28 10.29
CA ARG A 4 -39.16 8.43 10.04
C ARG A 4 -38.87 8.50 8.53
N GLY A 5 -37.85 9.28 8.15
CA GLY A 5 -37.28 9.23 6.81
C GLY A 5 -36.62 7.87 6.62
N GLY A 6 -37.31 6.98 5.91
CA GLY A 6 -36.75 5.70 5.49
C GLY A 6 -35.61 5.94 4.51
N GLN A 7 -34.39 5.54 4.88
CA GLN A 7 -33.29 5.43 3.93
C GLN A 7 -33.47 4.11 3.19
N SER A 8 -33.82 4.22 1.90
CA SER A 8 -33.94 3.11 0.96
C SER A 8 -32.59 2.42 0.81
N ALA A 9 -32.60 1.09 0.94
CA ALA A 9 -31.46 0.21 0.75
C ALA A 9 -31.09 0.12 -0.74
N ALA A 10 -30.48 1.16 -1.28
CA ALA A 10 -29.89 1.15 -2.61
C ALA A 10 -28.42 0.71 -2.52
N ASN A 11 -28.20 -0.59 -2.72
CA ASN A 11 -27.05 -1.16 -3.44
C ASN A 11 -25.63 -0.74 -2.99
N ARG A 12 -25.14 -1.23 -1.85
CA ARG A 12 -23.74 -1.00 -1.39
C ARG A 12 -22.84 -2.22 -1.60
N ALA A 13 -22.84 -2.83 -2.78
CA ALA A 13 -21.90 -3.91 -3.07
C ALA A 13 -20.43 -3.43 -3.00
N PHE A 14 -20.18 -2.15 -3.27
CA PHE A 14 -18.86 -1.53 -3.14
C PHE A 14 -18.99 -0.12 -2.55
N SER A 15 -18.66 0.03 -1.26
CA SER A 15 -18.56 1.34 -0.60
C SER A 15 -17.08 1.67 -0.41
N TYR A 16 -16.45 2.25 -1.43
CA TYR A 16 -15.08 2.75 -1.30
C TYR A 16 -15.03 4.00 -0.42
N SER A 17 -14.00 4.13 0.40
CA SER A 17 -13.75 5.34 1.19
C SER A 17 -13.48 6.53 0.27
N ALA A 18 -14.13 7.66 0.53
CA ALA A 18 -13.80 8.93 -0.12
C ALA A 18 -12.49 9.53 0.43
N ASN A 19 -12.04 9.08 1.60
CA ASN A 19 -10.79 9.53 2.20
C ASN A 19 -9.61 8.80 1.54
N PRO A 20 -8.49 9.50 1.31
CA PRO A 20 -7.24 8.87 0.88
C PRO A 20 -6.83 7.72 1.81
N HIS A 21 -6.14 6.73 1.26
CA HIS A 21 -5.53 5.67 2.06
C HIS A 21 -4.50 6.28 3.01
N ALA A 22 -4.66 6.05 4.31
CA ALA A 22 -3.65 6.38 5.32
C ALA A 22 -2.74 5.17 5.55
N ARG A 23 -1.42 5.39 5.60
CA ARG A 23 -0.47 4.31 5.87
C ARG A 23 -0.71 3.75 7.29
N LYS A 24 -0.59 2.43 7.43
CA LYS A 24 -0.68 1.74 8.73
C LYS A 24 0.55 2.04 9.60
N HIS A 25 1.72 2.15 8.97
CA HIS A 25 2.98 2.40 9.66
C HIS A 25 3.59 3.75 9.28
N GLY A 26 4.54 4.22 10.10
CA GLY A 26 5.34 5.42 9.83
C GLY A 26 6.78 5.29 10.34
N PRO A 27 7.52 4.22 9.97
CA PRO A 27 8.91 4.06 10.37
C PRO A 27 9.79 5.18 9.80
N ALA A 28 10.84 5.54 10.54
CA ALA A 28 11.80 6.57 10.14
C ALA A 28 13.21 6.26 10.68
N GLY A 29 14.22 6.97 10.17
CA GLY A 29 15.60 6.91 10.69
C GLY A 29 16.48 5.79 10.13
N TYR A 30 16.00 5.04 9.14
CA TYR A 30 16.80 4.02 8.47
C TYR A 30 17.69 4.62 7.36
N ALA A 31 18.82 3.97 7.09
CA ALA A 31 19.79 4.40 6.07
C ALA A 31 19.57 3.70 4.71
N ASN A 32 18.79 2.60 4.70
CA ASN A 32 18.55 1.78 3.54
C ASN A 32 17.05 1.45 3.40
N PRO A 33 16.46 1.60 2.19
CA PRO A 33 15.08 1.18 1.89
C PRO A 33 14.76 -0.24 2.37
N GLU A 34 15.73 -1.17 2.33
CA GLU A 34 15.47 -2.56 2.72
C GLU A 34 15.17 -2.77 4.20
N GLN A 35 15.57 -1.82 5.05
CA GLN A 35 15.19 -1.85 6.46
C GLN A 35 13.69 -1.56 6.66
N PHE A 36 13.03 -1.00 5.65
CA PHE A 36 11.59 -0.77 5.64
C PHE A 36 10.76 -1.98 5.18
N ARG A 37 11.42 -3.06 4.72
CA ARG A 37 10.76 -4.18 4.04
C ARG A 37 9.66 -4.82 4.87
N GLU A 38 9.90 -5.16 6.13
CA GLU A 38 8.90 -5.81 6.99
C GLU A 38 7.67 -4.91 7.22
N TRP A 39 7.89 -3.60 7.38
CA TRP A 39 6.80 -2.63 7.48
C TRP A 39 5.96 -2.57 6.20
N LEU A 40 6.61 -2.56 5.04
CA LEU A 40 5.92 -2.54 3.74
C LEU A 40 5.20 -3.87 3.45
N ARG A 41 5.77 -5.00 3.85
CA ARG A 41 5.13 -6.32 3.73
C ARG A 41 3.82 -6.35 4.50
N ASP A 42 3.82 -5.88 5.75
CA ASP A 42 2.60 -5.81 6.55
C ASP A 42 1.62 -4.73 6.02
N GLU A 43 2.11 -3.56 5.61
CA GLU A 43 1.31 -2.48 5.02
C GLU A 43 0.47 -2.96 3.83
N PHE A 44 1.08 -3.69 2.90
CA PHE A 44 0.40 -4.20 1.70
C PHE A 44 -0.15 -5.63 1.88
N ALA A 45 -0.22 -6.13 3.11
CA ALA A 45 -0.70 -7.48 3.43
C ALA A 45 -0.05 -8.57 2.56
N PHE A 46 1.28 -8.48 2.41
CA PHE A 46 2.15 -9.40 1.65
C PHE A 46 1.75 -9.51 0.16
N ARG A 47 1.19 -8.43 -0.40
CA ARG A 47 0.78 -8.33 -1.80
C ARG A 47 1.52 -7.25 -2.54
N CYS A 48 1.61 -7.42 -3.86
CA CYS A 48 2.10 -6.39 -4.75
C CYS A 48 1.05 -5.27 -4.80
N VAL A 49 1.42 -4.02 -4.55
CA VAL A 49 0.46 -2.90 -4.58
C VAL A 49 -0.17 -2.70 -5.96
N VAL A 50 0.51 -3.15 -7.02
CA VAL A 50 0.08 -2.96 -8.42
C VAL A 50 -0.85 -4.08 -8.89
N CYS A 51 -0.41 -5.34 -8.82
CA CYS A 51 -1.16 -6.48 -9.37
C CYS A 51 -1.91 -7.31 -8.33
N LEU A 52 -1.71 -7.04 -7.03
CA LEU A 52 -2.33 -7.74 -5.90
C LEU A 52 -1.91 -9.22 -5.73
N ASP A 53 -0.96 -9.71 -6.53
CA ASP A 53 -0.35 -11.03 -6.33
C ASP A 53 0.28 -11.13 -4.95
N ARG A 54 0.18 -12.31 -4.33
CA ARG A 54 0.74 -12.59 -3.01
C ARG A 54 2.17 -13.11 -3.11
N GLU A 55 3.03 -12.63 -2.22
CA GLU A 55 4.44 -13.05 -2.14
C GLU A 55 4.60 -14.58 -1.99
N GLN A 56 3.70 -15.22 -1.23
CA GLN A 56 3.76 -16.66 -0.95
C GLN A 56 3.20 -17.56 -2.06
N TRP A 57 2.67 -17.00 -3.16
CA TRP A 57 2.17 -17.83 -4.25
C TRP A 57 3.32 -18.53 -5.00
N ILE A 58 3.03 -19.71 -5.55
CA ILE A 58 4.01 -20.48 -6.32
C ILE A 58 4.54 -19.60 -7.46
N GLY A 59 5.86 -19.58 -7.61
CA GLY A 59 6.54 -18.75 -8.61
C GLY A 59 6.71 -17.28 -8.24
N ARG A 60 6.29 -16.85 -7.03
CA ARG A 60 6.41 -15.48 -6.52
C ARG A 60 7.35 -15.31 -5.31
N ILE A 61 7.77 -16.41 -4.69
CA ILE A 61 8.74 -16.40 -3.57
C ILE A 61 10.05 -15.73 -4.02
N GLY A 62 10.52 -14.75 -3.25
CA GLY A 62 11.76 -14.01 -3.56
C GLY A 62 11.66 -13.08 -4.77
N LYS A 63 10.46 -12.92 -5.35
CA LYS A 63 10.22 -12.09 -6.54
C LYS A 63 9.60 -10.74 -6.17
N PHE A 64 9.88 -10.24 -4.99
CA PHE A 64 9.34 -8.97 -4.51
C PHE A 64 10.48 -8.03 -4.12
N HIS A 65 10.28 -6.74 -4.35
CA HIS A 65 11.24 -5.70 -4.07
C HIS A 65 10.54 -4.42 -3.62
N ILE A 66 11.33 -3.48 -3.12
CA ILE A 66 10.88 -2.13 -2.77
C ILE A 66 11.13 -1.23 -3.97
N ASP A 67 10.12 -0.45 -4.34
CA ASP A 67 10.20 0.56 -5.41
C ASP A 67 9.74 1.93 -4.91
N HIS A 68 9.93 2.97 -5.73
CA HIS A 68 9.68 4.36 -5.40
C HIS A 68 8.55 4.93 -6.27
N ILE A 69 7.53 5.52 -5.64
CA ILE A 69 6.43 6.20 -6.37
C ILE A 69 6.99 7.37 -7.19
N ARG A 70 7.83 8.19 -6.56
CA ARG A 70 8.61 9.25 -7.20
C ARG A 70 10.00 8.70 -7.54
N PRO A 71 10.42 8.74 -8.81
CA PRO A 71 11.70 8.18 -9.22
C PRO A 71 12.89 8.80 -8.48
N GLN A 72 13.81 7.95 -8.01
CA GLN A 72 15.01 8.42 -7.31
C GLN A 72 15.89 9.35 -8.17
N ALA A 73 15.90 9.15 -9.49
CA ALA A 73 16.68 9.96 -10.42
C ALA A 73 16.28 11.45 -10.40
N THR A 74 15.01 11.74 -10.12
CA THR A 74 14.48 13.11 -10.05
C THR A 74 14.24 13.57 -8.61
N HIS A 75 14.08 12.64 -7.67
CA HIS A 75 13.77 12.92 -6.26
C HIS A 75 14.69 12.14 -5.30
N PRO A 76 16.02 12.34 -5.35
CA PRO A 76 16.96 11.58 -4.53
C PRO A 76 16.76 11.78 -3.02
N GLN A 77 16.28 12.96 -2.61
CA GLN A 77 15.94 13.25 -1.22
C GLN A 77 14.79 12.39 -0.67
N SER A 78 13.91 11.88 -1.54
CA SER A 78 12.76 11.04 -1.17
C SER A 78 13.09 9.54 -1.19
N ARG A 79 14.37 9.16 -1.28
CA ARG A 79 14.80 7.75 -1.34
C ARG A 79 14.43 6.95 -0.09
N LEU A 80 14.45 7.61 1.07
CA LEU A 80 14.20 7.00 2.39
C LEU A 80 12.86 7.46 3.00
N ASP A 81 12.06 8.21 2.23
CA ASP A 81 10.74 8.61 2.64
C ASP A 81 9.80 7.41 2.54
N TYR A 82 9.27 6.95 3.69
CA TYR A 82 8.43 5.77 3.77
C TYR A 82 7.17 5.86 2.90
N ASP A 83 6.59 7.07 2.79
CA ASP A 83 5.40 7.30 1.98
C ASP A 83 5.70 7.16 0.48
N ASN A 84 6.95 7.32 0.09
CA ASN A 84 7.42 7.12 -1.27
C ASN A 84 7.79 5.66 -1.58
N LEU A 85 7.92 4.79 -0.57
CA LEU A 85 8.27 3.39 -0.74
C LEU A 85 7.02 2.51 -0.93
N VAL A 86 7.11 1.57 -1.88
CA VAL A 86 6.06 0.58 -2.18
C VAL A 86 6.63 -0.82 -2.30
N TYR A 87 5.78 -1.83 -2.06
CA TYR A 87 6.14 -3.24 -2.20
C TYR A 87 5.55 -3.82 -3.48
N VAL A 88 6.42 -4.30 -4.37
CA VAL A 88 6.04 -4.70 -5.73
C VAL A 88 6.70 -6.02 -6.12
N CYS A 89 6.01 -6.80 -6.96
CA CYS A 89 6.61 -7.99 -7.55
C CYS A 89 7.49 -7.64 -8.76
N VAL A 90 8.56 -8.39 -9.00
CA VAL A 90 9.21 -8.44 -10.31
C VAL A 90 8.26 -9.16 -11.27
N ARG A 91 8.03 -8.56 -12.44
CA ARG A 91 7.27 -9.22 -13.51
C ARG A 91 8.18 -10.14 -14.31
#